data_AF-A0A965TXH5-F1
#
_entry.id   AF-A0A965TXH5-F1
#
_cell.length_a   1.000
_cell.length_b   1.000
_cell.length_c   1.000
_cell.angle_alpha   90.00
_cell.angle_beta   90.00
_cell.angle_gamma   90.00
#
_symmetry.space_group_name_H-M   'P 1'
#
loop_
_entity.id
_entity.type
_entity.pdbx_description
1 polymer ?
#
loop_
_entity_poly.entity_id
_entity_poly.type
_entity_poly.pdbx_seq_one_letter_code
_entity_poly.pdbx_strand_id
1 'polypeptide(L)'
;MRVFLGGDLTDGFCWTPAVFGDIANLNEQDLYLHKMLEYMGYDKILGGVMGSHEKWSRRTGLDSYNDIRKNIPIFDGTGTVDLVINGVCYTGAIIHEAKGSSYFNPNHAQKRFVMENEGYDFVMTAHTHTGAEQSQVRQTAHGSRKVVFLSGKAFKRTDDFLDTKGFRRKEGEGIGINWILFNHKQKMMIPLSSTAEVLEVMGAI
;
A
#
# COMPACT_ATOMS: atom_id res chain seq x y z
N MET A 1 -8.98 -5.92 12.68
CA MET A 1 -8.29 -5.62 11.41
C MET A 1 -8.33 -4.13 11.13
N ARG A 2 -7.22 -3.56 10.66
CA ARG A 2 -7.07 -2.15 10.29
C ARG A 2 -6.24 -2.09 9.00
N VAL A 3 -6.36 -1.02 8.22
CA VAL A 3 -5.74 -0.92 6.88
C VAL A 3 -4.97 0.39 6.69
N PHE A 4 -3.87 0.33 5.95
CA PHE A 4 -3.21 1.49 5.35
C PHE A 4 -3.51 1.51 3.85
N LEU A 5 -3.83 2.69 3.30
CA LEU A 5 -4.10 2.86 1.88
C LEU A 5 -2.80 3.17 1.12
N GLY A 6 -2.55 2.43 0.04
CA GLY A 6 -1.32 2.52 -0.74
C GLY A 6 -1.30 3.60 -1.83
N GLY A 7 -2.38 4.36 -2.02
CA GLY A 7 -2.53 5.32 -3.12
C GLY A 7 -3.08 4.70 -4.40
N ASP A 8 -3.28 5.51 -5.45
CA ASP A 8 -3.94 5.14 -6.71
C ASP A 8 -5.31 4.48 -6.45
N LEU A 9 -6.15 5.14 -5.64
CA LEU A 9 -7.47 4.62 -5.23
C LEU A 9 -8.53 4.72 -6.33
N THR A 10 -8.29 5.61 -7.30
CA THR A 10 -9.08 5.80 -8.52
C THR A 10 -8.13 5.91 -9.70
N ASP A 11 -8.53 5.46 -10.88
CA ASP A 11 -7.69 5.59 -12.07
C ASP A 11 -7.58 7.07 -12.48
N GLY A 12 -8.67 7.83 -12.49
CA GLY A 12 -8.62 9.29 -12.66
C GLY A 12 -8.01 9.74 -14.00
N PHE A 13 -8.08 8.89 -15.03
CA PHE A 13 -7.44 9.14 -16.31
C PHE A 13 -8.01 10.40 -16.98
N CYS A 14 -7.11 11.19 -17.58
CA CYS A 14 -7.48 12.44 -18.24
C CYS A 14 -7.01 12.52 -19.70
N TRP A 15 -6.67 11.39 -20.32
CA TRP A 15 -6.22 11.31 -21.71
C TRP A 15 -6.77 10.08 -22.43
N THR A 16 -6.86 10.18 -23.75
CA THR A 16 -7.22 9.07 -24.64
C THR A 16 -5.98 8.26 -25.03
N PRO A 17 -6.09 6.94 -25.25
CA PRO A 17 -7.31 6.14 -25.15
C PRO A 17 -7.62 5.63 -23.73
N ALA A 18 -6.82 5.96 -22.70
CA ALA A 18 -6.96 5.37 -21.36
C ALA A 18 -8.38 5.52 -20.77
N VAL A 19 -9.00 6.69 -20.95
CA VAL A 19 -10.40 6.94 -20.51
C VAL A 19 -11.45 6.04 -21.18
N PHE A 20 -11.16 5.43 -22.34
CA PHE A 20 -12.10 4.52 -23.00
C PHE A 20 -12.13 3.13 -22.36
N GLY A 21 -11.12 2.79 -21.56
CA GLY A 21 -11.11 1.55 -20.77
C GLY A 21 -11.90 1.66 -19.46
N ASP A 22 -12.25 2.88 -19.04
CA ASP A 22 -12.97 3.10 -17.79
C ASP A 22 -14.47 2.82 -17.97
N ILE A 23 -15.03 2.08 -17.02
CA ILE A 23 -16.47 1.81 -16.95
C ILE A 23 -17.23 3.06 -16.46
N ALA A 24 -16.61 3.84 -15.58
CA ALA A 24 -17.22 4.95 -14.88
C ALA A 24 -16.48 6.26 -15.19
N ASN A 25 -17.22 7.36 -15.35
CA ASN A 25 -16.63 8.68 -15.53
C ASN A 25 -15.98 9.19 -14.22
N LEU A 26 -15.22 10.28 -14.29
CA LEU A 26 -14.46 10.80 -13.14
C LEU A 26 -15.32 11.07 -11.89
N ASN A 27 -16.52 11.63 -12.07
CA ASN A 27 -17.41 11.92 -10.94
C ASN A 27 -17.99 10.64 -10.33
N GLU A 28 -18.24 9.62 -11.15
CA GLU A 28 -18.70 8.31 -10.68
C GLU A 28 -17.58 7.57 -9.93
N GLN A 29 -16.34 7.59 -10.45
CA GLN A 29 -15.18 7.03 -9.76
C GLN A 29 -15.00 7.66 -8.37
N ASP A 30 -15.09 8.99 -8.29
CA ASP A 30 -15.03 9.73 -7.03
C ASP A 30 -16.16 9.36 -6.07
N LEU A 31 -17.41 9.32 -6.56
CA LEU A 31 -18.56 8.91 -5.77
C LEU A 31 -18.40 7.49 -5.21
N TYR A 32 -17.96 6.54 -6.06
CA TYR A 32 -17.78 5.14 -5.68
C TYR A 32 -16.66 4.98 -4.66
N LEU A 33 -15.55 5.71 -4.82
CA LEU A 33 -14.47 5.74 -3.84
C LEU A 33 -14.99 6.17 -2.46
N HIS A 34 -15.68 7.30 -2.39
CA HIS A 34 -16.19 7.82 -1.13
C HIS A 34 -17.20 6.87 -0.47
N LYS A 35 -18.09 6.26 -1.27
CA LYS A 35 -19.04 5.26 -0.76
C LYS A 35 -18.36 3.99 -0.27
N MET A 36 -17.30 3.54 -0.93
CA MET A 36 -16.49 2.41 -0.48
C MET A 36 -15.80 2.72 0.86
N LEU A 37 -15.18 3.89 1.00
CA LEU A 37 -14.49 4.27 2.24
C LEU A 37 -15.47 4.46 3.40
N GLU A 38 -16.66 5.04 3.13
CA GLU A 38 -17.75 5.12 4.09
C GLU A 38 -18.21 3.73 4.53
N TYR A 39 -18.40 2.80 3.59
CA TYR A 39 -18.78 1.41 3.87
C TYR A 39 -17.71 0.66 4.69
N MET A 40 -16.43 0.87 4.39
CA MET A 40 -15.31 0.30 5.16
C MET A 40 -15.27 0.84 6.59
N GLY A 41 -15.75 2.06 6.80
CA GLY A 41 -15.65 2.80 8.06
C GLY A 41 -14.27 3.44 8.21
N TYR A 42 -14.23 4.77 8.26
CA TYR A 42 -12.98 5.53 8.41
C TYR A 42 -12.19 5.15 9.68
N ASP A 43 -12.85 4.67 10.74
CA ASP A 43 -12.17 4.20 11.97
C ASP A 43 -11.30 2.95 11.73
N LYS A 44 -11.54 2.20 10.65
CA LYS A 44 -10.75 1.02 10.27
C LYS A 44 -9.49 1.39 9.49
N ILE A 45 -9.40 2.62 9.00
CA ILE A 45 -8.32 3.08 8.14
C ILE A 45 -7.33 3.89 8.99
N LEU A 46 -6.10 3.42 9.08
CA LEU A 46 -5.05 4.07 9.89
C LEU A 46 -4.46 5.29 9.21
N GLY A 47 -4.54 5.35 7.88
CA GLY A 47 -4.05 6.41 7.04
C GLY A 47 -3.67 5.89 5.66
N GLY A 48 -3.07 6.74 4.84
CA GLY A 48 -2.63 6.36 3.50
C GLY A 48 -1.64 7.31 2.88
N VAL A 49 -1.21 6.98 1.67
CA VAL A 49 -0.33 7.81 0.85
C VAL A 49 -1.02 8.15 -0.46
N MET A 50 -0.74 9.33 -0.99
CA MET A 50 -1.14 9.67 -2.34
C MET A 50 -0.34 8.85 -3.35
N GLY A 51 -1.02 8.40 -4.40
CA GLY A 51 -0.41 7.76 -5.52
C GLY A 51 0.03 8.69 -6.63
N SER A 52 0.34 8.07 -7.75
CA SER A 52 0.77 8.74 -8.97
C SER A 52 -0.41 9.32 -9.75
N HIS A 53 -1.56 8.65 -9.69
CA HIS A 53 -2.78 8.98 -10.44
C HIS A 53 -3.42 10.26 -9.90
N GLU A 54 -3.29 10.52 -8.61
CA GLU A 54 -3.82 11.72 -7.95
C GLU A 54 -3.19 13.00 -8.50
N LYS A 55 -2.01 12.94 -9.13
CA LYS A 55 -1.41 14.12 -9.78
C LYS A 55 -2.23 14.58 -10.99
N TRP A 56 -3.06 13.73 -11.58
CA TRP A 56 -3.94 14.08 -12.69
C TRP A 56 -5.19 14.86 -12.25
N SER A 57 -5.52 14.87 -10.95
CA SER A 57 -6.55 15.76 -10.38
C SER A 57 -6.31 17.24 -10.75
N ARG A 58 -5.04 17.66 -10.85
CA ARG A 58 -4.66 19.01 -11.28
C ARG A 58 -5.08 19.34 -12.71
N ARG A 59 -5.31 18.32 -13.55
CA ARG A 59 -5.74 18.45 -14.95
C ARG A 59 -7.24 18.28 -15.11
N THR A 60 -7.89 17.54 -14.22
CA THR A 60 -9.33 17.25 -14.29
C THR A 60 -10.17 18.17 -13.41
N GLY A 61 -9.57 18.82 -12.41
CA GLY A 61 -10.25 19.67 -11.43
C GLY A 61 -10.93 18.87 -10.30
N LEU A 62 -10.82 17.54 -10.29
CA LEU A 62 -11.43 16.66 -9.28
C LEU A 62 -10.34 16.04 -8.40
N ASP A 63 -10.27 16.48 -7.14
CA ASP A 63 -9.35 15.93 -6.12
C ASP A 63 -10.13 15.10 -5.09
N SER A 64 -10.18 13.80 -5.34
CA SER A 64 -10.86 12.83 -4.48
C SER A 64 -10.30 12.72 -3.07
N TYR A 65 -9.07 13.19 -2.82
CA TYR A 65 -8.45 13.07 -1.51
C TYR A 65 -8.76 14.22 -0.57
N ASN A 66 -9.30 15.34 -1.06
CA ASN A 66 -9.61 16.48 -0.20
C ASN A 66 -10.63 16.14 0.88
N ASP A 67 -11.64 15.33 0.55
CA ASP A 67 -12.63 14.89 1.52
C ASP A 67 -12.13 13.72 2.37
N ILE A 68 -11.32 12.82 1.79
CA ILE A 68 -10.68 11.72 2.53
C ILE A 68 -9.76 12.27 3.64
N ARG A 69 -8.97 13.30 3.34
CA ARG A 69 -8.05 13.98 4.28
C ARG A 69 -8.75 14.58 5.50
N LYS A 70 -10.04 14.87 5.42
CA LYS A 70 -10.83 15.37 6.56
C LYS A 70 -11.08 14.27 7.60
N ASN A 71 -11.03 13.00 7.19
CA ASN A 71 -11.40 11.86 8.02
C ASN A 71 -10.18 11.04 8.45
N ILE A 72 -9.14 10.93 7.62
CA ILE A 72 -7.95 10.13 7.88
C ILE A 72 -6.65 10.83 7.43
N PRO A 73 -5.50 10.54 8.05
CA PRO A 73 -4.22 11.05 7.59
C PRO A 73 -3.87 10.52 6.20
N ILE A 74 -3.58 11.43 5.26
CA ILE A 74 -3.02 11.10 3.95
C ILE A 74 -1.71 11.86 3.78
N PHE A 75 -0.64 11.13 3.46
CA PHE A 75 0.67 11.70 3.19
C PHE A 75 0.88 11.94 1.69
N ASP A 76 1.42 13.10 1.33
CA ASP A 76 1.95 13.36 -0.02
C ASP A 76 3.45 13.01 -0.03
N GLY A 77 3.78 11.86 -0.63
CA GLY A 77 5.15 11.32 -0.64
C GLY A 77 5.38 10.24 0.43
N THR A 78 6.42 10.40 1.25
CA THR A 78 6.78 9.44 2.30
C THR A 78 6.08 9.78 3.60
N GLY A 79 5.18 8.90 4.06
CA GLY A 79 4.59 8.97 5.39
C GLY A 79 5.40 8.18 6.40
N THR A 80 5.71 8.80 7.54
CA THR A 80 6.25 8.10 8.72
C THR A 80 5.14 7.93 9.74
N VAL A 81 4.94 6.71 10.23
CA VAL A 81 3.85 6.38 11.15
C VAL A 81 4.39 5.64 12.35
N ASP A 82 4.11 6.15 13.55
CA ASP A 82 4.32 5.42 14.80
C ASP A 82 3.03 4.74 15.22
N LEU A 83 2.97 3.42 15.02
CA LEU A 83 1.85 2.58 15.43
C LEU A 83 2.10 2.05 16.85
N VAL A 84 1.31 2.52 17.81
CA VAL A 84 1.41 2.10 19.22
C VAL A 84 0.34 1.07 19.54
N ILE A 85 0.76 -0.15 19.87
CA ILE A 85 -0.12 -1.26 20.25
C ILE A 85 0.25 -1.70 21.66
N ASN A 86 -0.64 -1.46 22.63
CA ASN A 86 -0.43 -1.80 24.04
C ASN A 86 0.94 -1.34 24.59
N GLY A 87 1.36 -0.13 24.22
CA GLY A 87 2.65 0.45 24.63
C GLY A 87 3.86 0.02 23.79
N VAL A 88 3.71 -0.92 22.86
CA VAL A 88 4.76 -1.28 21.89
C VAL A 88 4.66 -0.36 20.69
N CYS A 89 5.72 0.41 20.42
CA CYS A 89 5.79 1.33 19.28
C CYS A 89 6.46 0.66 18.07
N TYR A 90 5.77 0.69 16.92
CA TYR A 90 6.25 0.24 15.62
C TYR A 90 6.32 1.44 14.66
N THR A 91 7.53 1.80 14.25
CA THR A 91 7.78 2.94 13.36
C THR A 91 7.82 2.46 11.91
N GLY A 92 6.86 2.87 11.10
CA GLY A 92 6.73 2.46 9.71
C GLY A 92 6.97 3.59 8.72
N ALA A 93 7.44 3.23 7.52
CA ALA A 93 7.34 4.09 6.34
C ALA A 93 6.24 3.56 5.42
N ILE A 94 5.37 4.45 4.97
CA ILE A 94 4.39 4.21 3.90
C ILE A 94 4.72 5.13 2.74
N ILE A 95 4.82 4.57 1.54
CA ILE A 95 5.24 5.29 0.34
C ILE A 95 4.48 4.70 -0.84
N HIS A 96 3.84 5.49 -1.70
CA HIS A 96 3.18 4.88 -2.85
C HIS A 96 4.20 4.21 -3.79
N GLU A 97 5.20 4.97 -4.21
CA GLU A 97 6.29 4.52 -5.08
C GLU A 97 7.63 4.94 -4.50
N ALA A 98 8.49 3.98 -4.19
CA ALA A 98 9.87 4.24 -3.75
C ALA A 98 10.85 4.02 -4.91
N LYS A 99 11.93 4.82 -4.93
CA LYS A 99 12.97 4.71 -5.97
C LYS A 99 13.69 3.36 -5.92
N GLY A 100 14.05 2.86 -7.10
CA GLY A 100 14.85 1.65 -7.27
C GLY A 100 14.01 0.37 -7.28
N SER A 101 12.86 0.37 -7.97
CA SER A 101 12.12 -0.86 -8.26
C SER A 101 12.98 -1.84 -9.07
N SER A 102 12.72 -3.14 -8.88
CA SER A 102 13.43 -4.22 -9.58
C SER A 102 12.44 -5.26 -10.05
N TYR A 103 12.62 -5.75 -11.27
CA TYR A 103 11.81 -6.84 -11.81
C TYR A 103 12.17 -8.20 -11.19
N PHE A 104 13.34 -8.33 -10.54
CA PHE A 104 13.77 -9.56 -9.87
C PHE A 104 13.28 -9.65 -8.43
N ASN A 105 13.27 -8.53 -7.71
CA ASN A 105 12.85 -8.49 -6.32
C ASN A 105 11.84 -7.37 -6.11
N PRO A 106 10.54 -7.69 -5.93
CA PRO A 106 9.51 -6.68 -5.73
C PRO A 106 9.70 -5.84 -4.45
N ASN A 107 10.44 -6.34 -3.46
CA ASN A 107 10.77 -5.57 -2.24
C ASN A 107 12.09 -4.77 -2.34
N HIS A 108 12.71 -4.67 -3.52
CA HIS A 108 14.00 -4.01 -3.67
C HIS A 108 13.96 -2.51 -3.30
N ALA A 109 12.89 -1.80 -3.67
CA ALA A 109 12.77 -0.37 -3.39
C ALA A 109 12.71 -0.07 -1.88
N GLN A 110 12.02 -0.92 -1.12
CA GLN A 110 11.91 -0.85 0.34
C GLN A 110 13.26 -1.13 1.00
N LYS A 111 14.00 -2.14 0.51
CA LYS A 111 15.36 -2.42 0.98
C LYS A 111 16.29 -1.24 0.76
N ARG A 112 16.29 -0.68 -0.45
CA ARG A 112 17.05 0.52 -0.79
C ARG A 112 16.67 1.68 0.13
N PHE A 113 15.38 1.92 0.33
CA PHE A 113 14.89 2.97 1.22
C PHE A 113 15.46 2.82 2.64
N VAL A 114 15.47 1.63 3.22
CA VAL A 114 16.01 1.43 4.59
C VAL A 114 17.55 1.47 4.62
N MET A 115 18.24 1.21 3.51
CA MET A 115 19.69 1.44 3.44
C MET A 115 20.02 2.93 3.46
N GLU A 116 19.16 3.77 2.89
CA GLU A 116 19.32 5.22 2.84
C GLU A 116 18.73 5.92 4.07
N ASN A 117 17.79 5.26 4.77
CA ASN A 117 17.06 5.82 5.90
C ASN A 117 16.93 4.78 7.02
N GLU A 118 17.55 5.03 8.16
CA GLU A 118 17.45 4.14 9.32
C GLU A 118 16.23 4.46 10.20
N GLY A 119 15.94 3.59 11.17
CA GLY A 119 14.91 3.85 12.19
C GLY A 119 13.55 3.21 11.96
N TYR A 120 13.31 2.59 10.80
CA TYR A 120 12.04 1.94 10.48
C TYR A 120 11.98 0.45 10.86
N ASP A 121 10.84 0.03 11.40
CA ASP A 121 10.44 -1.36 11.65
C ASP A 121 9.83 -2.02 10.42
N PHE A 122 9.06 -1.27 9.65
CA PHE A 122 8.44 -1.77 8.44
C PHE A 122 8.40 -0.70 7.36
N VAL A 123 8.44 -1.15 6.11
CA VAL A 123 8.29 -0.27 4.94
C VAL A 123 7.29 -0.89 3.99
N MET A 124 6.26 -0.12 3.65
CA MET A 124 5.23 -0.52 2.72
C MET A 124 5.30 0.35 1.48
N THR A 125 5.35 -0.27 0.31
CA THR A 125 5.16 0.40 -0.98
C THR A 125 3.97 -0.14 -1.74
N ALA A 126 3.54 0.55 -2.79
CA ALA A 126 2.52 0.11 -3.73
C ALA A 126 3.03 0.26 -5.18
N HIS A 127 2.19 0.76 -6.08
CA HIS A 127 2.48 1.16 -7.47
C HIS A 127 2.86 0.05 -8.46
N THR A 128 3.78 -0.84 -8.11
CA THR A 128 4.29 -1.88 -9.04
C THR A 128 3.28 -2.99 -9.32
N HIS A 129 2.15 -2.97 -8.60
CA HIS A 129 1.08 -3.96 -8.60
C HIS A 129 1.59 -5.38 -8.25
N THR A 130 2.82 -5.55 -7.80
CA THR A 130 3.47 -6.85 -7.63
C THR A 130 3.62 -7.11 -6.15
N GLY A 131 2.70 -7.94 -5.63
CA GLY A 131 2.67 -8.36 -4.25
C GLY A 131 3.94 -9.07 -3.83
N ALA A 132 4.56 -8.64 -2.74
CA ALA A 132 5.60 -9.40 -2.08
C ALA A 132 5.75 -9.01 -0.62
N GLU A 133 6.21 -9.97 0.16
CA GLU A 133 6.68 -9.76 1.50
C GLU A 133 8.11 -10.24 1.67
N GLN A 134 8.83 -9.56 2.56
CA GLN A 134 10.14 -9.98 2.97
C GLN A 134 10.44 -9.44 4.37
N SER A 135 11.35 -10.09 5.09
CA SER A 135 11.95 -9.50 6.27
C SER A 135 13.46 -9.69 6.27
N GLN A 136 14.16 -8.80 6.97
CA GLN A 136 15.61 -8.84 7.12
C GLN A 136 15.99 -8.41 8.53
N VAL A 137 16.92 -9.12 9.14
CA VAL A 137 17.58 -8.65 10.37
C VAL A 137 18.71 -7.71 9.96
N ARG A 138 18.68 -6.48 10.48
CA ARG A 138 19.74 -5.48 10.30
C ARG A 138 20.44 -5.23 11.62
N GLN A 139 21.76 -5.09 11.55
CA GLN A 139 22.53 -4.57 12.67
C GLN A 139 22.48 -3.04 12.62
N THR A 140 22.14 -2.43 13.76
CA THR A 140 22.13 -0.98 13.95
C THR A 140 23.08 -0.62 15.10
N ALA A 141 23.37 0.66 15.29
CA ALA A 141 24.15 1.13 16.44
C ALA A 141 23.53 0.72 17.81
N HIS A 142 22.23 0.42 17.83
CA HIS A 142 21.48 0.04 19.04
C HIS A 142 21.13 -1.46 19.09
N GLY A 143 21.82 -2.29 18.29
CA GLY A 143 21.63 -3.73 18.24
C GLY A 143 20.91 -4.22 16.98
N SER A 144 20.51 -5.49 16.99
CA SER A 144 19.84 -6.11 15.85
C SER A 144 18.35 -5.77 15.83
N ARG A 145 17.83 -5.44 14.64
CA ARG A 145 16.42 -5.11 14.42
C ARG A 145 15.90 -5.86 13.20
N LYS A 146 14.77 -6.55 13.35
CA LYS A 146 14.04 -7.12 12.21
C LYS A 146 13.28 -5.98 11.53
N VAL A 147 13.48 -5.83 10.23
CA VAL A 147 12.73 -4.91 9.37
C VAL A 147 11.85 -5.72 8.42
N VAL A 148 10.59 -5.32 8.29
CA VAL A 148 9.61 -5.94 7.39
C VAL A 148 9.41 -5.07 6.15
N PHE A 149 9.35 -5.70 4.98
CA PHE A 149 9.13 -5.05 3.70
C PHE A 149 7.88 -5.62 3.06
N LEU A 150 6.95 -4.75 2.68
CA LEU A 150 5.75 -5.13 1.92
C LEU A 150 5.67 -4.33 0.62
N SER A 151 5.45 -5.04 -0.48
CA SER A 151 5.11 -4.46 -1.78
C SER A 151 3.65 -4.76 -2.05
N GLY A 152 2.81 -3.73 -2.09
CA GLY A 152 1.37 -3.82 -2.25
C GLY A 152 0.95 -4.49 -3.56
N LYS A 153 -0.14 -5.23 -3.47
CA LYS A 153 -0.83 -5.81 -4.63
C LYS A 153 -1.78 -4.79 -5.25
N ALA A 154 -2.35 -5.15 -6.39
CA ALA A 154 -3.48 -4.44 -6.98
C ALA A 154 -4.80 -5.17 -6.66
N PHE A 155 -5.90 -4.43 -6.62
CA PHE A 155 -7.25 -5.01 -6.53
C PHE A 155 -7.88 -5.28 -7.90
N LYS A 156 -7.24 -4.84 -8.98
CA LYS A 156 -7.63 -5.15 -10.35
C LYS A 156 -6.76 -6.26 -10.95
N ARG A 157 -7.36 -7.04 -11.86
CA ARG A 157 -6.63 -7.95 -12.73
C ARG A 157 -5.77 -7.14 -13.70
N THR A 158 -4.80 -7.81 -14.31
CA THR A 158 -4.02 -7.22 -15.41
C THR A 158 -4.96 -6.78 -16.53
N ASP A 159 -4.86 -5.51 -16.91
CA ASP A 159 -5.59 -4.93 -18.04
C ASP A 159 -4.87 -5.19 -19.37
N ASP A 160 -5.55 -4.90 -20.48
CA ASP A 160 -5.01 -5.08 -21.83
C ASP A 160 -3.73 -4.25 -22.05
N PHE A 161 -3.63 -3.08 -21.40
CA PHE A 161 -2.43 -2.27 -21.48
C PHE A 161 -1.22 -3.02 -20.91
N LEU A 162 -1.33 -3.57 -19.71
CA LEU A 162 -0.24 -4.34 -19.09
C LEU A 162 0.06 -5.64 -19.84
N ASP A 163 -0.95 -6.29 -20.43
CA ASP A 163 -0.77 -7.49 -21.27
C ASP A 163 0.12 -7.17 -22.49
N THR A 164 -0.11 -6.03 -23.16
CA THR A 164 0.72 -5.58 -24.30
C THR A 164 2.15 -5.17 -23.91
N LYS A 165 2.42 -4.96 -22.62
CA LYS A 165 3.75 -4.59 -22.10
C LYS A 165 4.55 -5.79 -21.60
N GLY A 166 4.04 -7.01 -21.78
CA GLY A 166 4.72 -8.24 -21.36
C GLY A 166 4.71 -8.45 -19.84
N PHE A 167 3.84 -7.74 -19.11
CA PHE A 167 3.62 -8.05 -17.70
C PHE A 167 2.85 -9.35 -17.56
N ARG A 168 3.15 -10.11 -16.52
CA ARG A 168 2.39 -11.32 -16.20
C ARG A 168 0.96 -10.96 -15.83
N ARG A 169 0.01 -11.77 -16.28
CA ARG A 169 -1.39 -11.68 -15.84
C ARG A 169 -1.49 -11.96 -14.35
N LYS A 170 -2.23 -11.10 -13.64
CA LYS A 170 -2.43 -11.15 -12.19
C LYS A 170 -3.85 -11.62 -11.90
N GLU A 171 -3.93 -12.76 -11.24
CA GLU A 171 -5.16 -13.44 -10.86
C GLU A 171 -4.98 -14.13 -9.50
N GLY A 172 -6.08 -14.59 -8.89
CA GLY A 172 -6.06 -15.35 -7.65
C GLY A 172 -5.34 -14.64 -6.51
N GLU A 173 -4.30 -15.26 -5.96
CA GLU A 173 -3.53 -14.69 -4.85
C GLU A 173 -2.60 -13.53 -5.27
N GLY A 174 -2.41 -13.29 -6.57
CA GLY A 174 -1.64 -12.15 -7.07
C GLY A 174 -2.33 -10.79 -6.93
N ILE A 175 -3.63 -10.79 -6.59
CA ILE A 175 -4.45 -9.60 -6.32
C ILE A 175 -4.81 -9.49 -4.83
N GLY A 176 -5.24 -8.31 -4.40
CA GLY A 176 -5.74 -8.06 -3.04
C GLY A 176 -4.75 -7.29 -2.17
N ILE A 177 -4.41 -7.82 -0.99
CA ILE A 177 -3.59 -7.15 0.02
C ILE A 177 -2.53 -8.08 0.60
N ASN A 178 -1.48 -7.46 1.15
CA ASN A 178 -0.57 -8.10 2.09
C ASN A 178 -0.88 -7.62 3.50
N TRP A 179 -0.34 -8.32 4.48
CA TRP A 179 -0.64 -8.11 5.89
C TRP A 179 0.62 -8.06 6.72
N ILE A 180 0.51 -7.42 7.88
CA ILE A 180 1.49 -7.54 8.96
C ILE A 180 0.71 -7.85 10.23
N LEU A 181 1.02 -8.96 10.87
CA LEU A 181 0.60 -9.24 12.22
C LEU A 181 1.60 -8.61 13.19
N PHE A 182 1.10 -7.68 14.01
CA PHE A 182 1.87 -7.01 15.04
C PHE A 182 1.62 -7.69 16.40
N ASN A 183 2.71 -8.02 17.10
CA ASN A 183 2.60 -8.55 18.45
C ASN A 183 2.27 -7.42 19.46
N HIS A 184 1.40 -7.71 20.42
CA HIS A 184 0.90 -6.72 21.38
C HIS A 184 1.65 -6.71 22.73
N LYS A 185 2.69 -7.55 22.89
CA LYS A 185 3.50 -7.66 24.13
C LYS A 185 4.97 -7.33 23.90
N GLN A 186 5.49 -7.71 22.74
CA GLN A 186 6.90 -7.52 22.37
C GLN A 186 7.00 -7.01 20.93
N LYS A 187 8.11 -6.34 20.61
CA LYS A 187 8.34 -5.75 19.28
C LYS A 187 8.65 -6.83 18.25
N MET A 188 7.59 -7.41 17.67
CA MET A 188 7.67 -8.50 16.71
C MET A 188 6.59 -8.33 15.64
N MET A 189 6.98 -8.58 14.39
CA MET A 189 6.10 -8.52 13.22
C MET A 189 6.24 -9.79 12.39
N ILE A 190 5.11 -10.27 11.89
CA ILE A 190 5.02 -11.37 10.94
C ILE A 190 4.33 -10.81 9.69
N PRO A 191 5.06 -10.60 8.58
CA PRO A 191 4.38 -10.32 7.32
C PRO A 191 3.62 -11.57 6.87
N LEU A 192 2.45 -11.37 6.27
CA LEU A 192 1.68 -12.44 5.64
C LEU A 192 1.24 -12.00 4.24
N SER A 193 1.34 -12.91 3.29
CA SER A 193 1.22 -12.64 1.86
C SER A 193 -0.21 -12.69 1.35
N SER A 194 -1.15 -13.30 2.08
CA SER A 194 -2.54 -13.43 1.64
C SER A 194 -3.53 -13.42 2.81
N THR A 195 -4.79 -13.10 2.51
CA THR A 195 -5.88 -13.19 3.50
C THR A 195 -6.11 -14.64 3.96
N ALA A 196 -5.92 -15.63 3.07
CA ALA A 196 -6.04 -17.03 3.44
C ALA A 196 -5.02 -17.42 4.51
N GLU A 197 -3.77 -16.99 4.35
CA GLU A 197 -2.69 -17.21 5.31
C GLU A 197 -3.01 -16.55 6.67
N VAL A 198 -3.57 -15.33 6.66
CA VAL A 198 -4.03 -14.66 7.89
C VAL A 198 -5.11 -15.45 8.60
N LEU A 199 -6.11 -15.93 7.87
CA LEU A 199 -7.22 -16.69 8.45
C LEU A 199 -6.74 -18.02 9.06
N GLU A 200 -5.77 -18.67 8.41
CA GLU A 200 -5.15 -19.90 8.94
C GLU A 200 -4.36 -19.62 10.21
N VAL A 201 -3.50 -18.60 10.21
CA VAL A 201 -2.71 -18.20 11.39
C VAL A 201 -3.61 -17.75 12.54
N MET A 202 -4.65 -16.95 12.26
CA MET A 202 -5.57 -16.46 13.28
C MET A 202 -6.54 -17.53 13.79
N GLY A 203 -6.90 -18.52 12.96
CA GLY A 203 -7.74 -19.65 13.37
C GLY A 203 -6.99 -20.67 14.23
N ALA A 204 -5.66 -20.66 14.19
CA ALA A 204 -4.80 -21.51 15.01
C ALA A 204 -4.39 -20.87 16.37
N ILE A 205 -4.81 -19.61 16.63
CA ILE A 205 -4.53 -18.83 17.85
C ILE A 205 -5.82 -18.72 18.67
#